data_AF-A0A2W2D1L3-F1
#
_entry.id   AF-A0A2W2D1L3-F1
#
_cell.length_a   1.000
_cell.length_b   1.000
_cell.length_c   1.000
_cell.angle_alpha   90.00
_cell.angle_beta   90.00
_cell.angle_gamma   90.00
#
_symmetry.space_group_name_H-M   'P 1'
#
loop_
_entity.id
_entity.type
_entity.pdbx_description
1 polymer ?
#
loop_
_entity_poly.entity_id
_entity_poly.type
_entity_poly.pdbx_seq_one_letter_code
_entity_poly.pdbx_strand_id
1 'polypeptide(L)'
;MPALLAAAERHLRVDGAGGLAAAMTRSHLDDGRCVGWYGPPTPGWRVAVDAERAGAPVPAALARRFGRADFWARWTRAECFCKLADVPVAAWWRRHGLGVPPETPAVWRTLRLADLVVTVAFAPLPHPPRG
;
A
#
# COMPACT_ATOMS: atom_id res chain seq x y z
N MET A 1 3.65 15.38 -6.90
CA MET A 1 3.08 14.23 -6.18
C MET A 1 1.56 14.28 -6.02
N PRO A 2 0.92 15.38 -5.55
CA PRO A 2 -0.52 15.39 -5.30
C PRO A 2 -1.40 15.04 -6.52
N ALA A 3 -1.07 15.58 -7.71
CA ALA A 3 -1.80 15.27 -8.95
C ALA A 3 -1.69 13.79 -9.36
N LEU A 4 -0.51 13.18 -9.19
CA LEU A 4 -0.28 11.77 -9.51
C LEU A 4 -1.10 10.85 -8.60
N LEU A 5 -1.15 11.19 -7.31
CA LEU A 5 -1.95 10.46 -6.32
C LEU A 5 -3.46 10.67 -6.52
N ALA A 6 -3.88 11.88 -6.93
CA ALA A 6 -5.26 12.17 -7.32
C ALA A 6 -5.71 11.43 -8.59
N ALA A 7 -4.77 11.06 -9.46
CA ALA A 7 -5.02 10.23 -10.65
C ALA A 7 -4.62 8.75 -10.48
N ALA A 8 -4.37 8.29 -9.24
CA ALA A 8 -3.78 6.98 -8.97
C ALA A 8 -4.48 5.80 -9.68
N GLU A 9 -5.81 5.82 -9.80
CA GLU A 9 -6.57 4.77 -10.48
C GLU A 9 -6.11 4.53 -11.93
N ARG A 10 -5.66 5.59 -12.64
CA ARG A 10 -5.24 5.52 -14.05
C ARG A 10 -3.91 4.80 -14.22
N HIS A 11 -3.19 4.62 -13.13
CA HIS A 11 -1.86 4.02 -13.07
C HIS A 11 -1.88 2.64 -12.40
N LEU A 12 -3.05 2.16 -12.00
CA LEU A 12 -3.23 0.83 -11.43
C LEU A 12 -3.76 -0.13 -12.50
N ARG A 13 -3.23 -1.34 -12.51
CA ARG A 13 -3.74 -2.45 -13.33
C ARG A 13 -3.87 -3.69 -12.47
N VAL A 14 -4.91 -4.47 -12.72
CA VAL A 14 -5.13 -5.78 -12.11
C VAL A 14 -4.93 -6.83 -13.19
N ASP A 15 -4.09 -7.82 -12.90
CA ASP A 15 -3.79 -8.94 -13.80
C ASP A 15 -3.46 -10.20 -12.98
N GLY A 16 -3.17 -11.33 -13.62
CA GLY A 16 -2.61 -12.50 -12.95
C GLY A 16 -1.16 -12.29 -12.52
N ALA A 17 -0.66 -13.12 -11.61
CA ALA A 17 0.71 -13.02 -11.07
C ALA A 17 1.82 -12.98 -12.13
N GLY A 18 1.60 -13.56 -13.33
CA GLY A 18 2.55 -13.52 -14.45
C GLY A 18 2.51 -12.26 -15.34
N GLY A 19 1.48 -11.42 -15.22
CA GLY A 19 1.18 -10.36 -16.19
C GLY A 19 1.85 -9.00 -15.95
N LEU A 20 2.54 -8.80 -14.82
CA LEU A 20 2.92 -7.45 -14.35
C LEU A 20 4.43 -7.20 -14.29
N ALA A 21 5.22 -7.78 -15.19
CA ALA A 21 6.68 -7.64 -15.20
C ALA A 21 7.14 -6.17 -15.27
N ALA A 22 6.42 -5.31 -16.00
CA ALA A 22 6.73 -3.89 -16.17
C ALA A 22 6.20 -2.98 -15.04
N ALA A 23 5.49 -3.52 -14.04
CA ALA A 23 5.04 -2.73 -12.90
C ALA A 23 6.21 -2.31 -12.00
N MET A 24 6.24 -1.05 -11.57
CA MET A 24 7.29 -0.55 -10.66
C MET A 24 7.23 -1.18 -9.27
N THR A 25 6.02 -1.49 -8.81
CA THR A 25 5.73 -2.17 -7.55
C THR A 25 4.41 -2.93 -7.70
N ARG A 26 4.25 -3.99 -6.89
CA ARG A 26 3.16 -4.97 -7.01
C ARG A 26 2.61 -5.35 -5.63
N SER A 27 1.34 -5.74 -5.60
CA SER A 27 0.71 -6.41 -4.47
C SER A 27 -0.05 -7.64 -4.98
N HIS A 28 0.21 -8.80 -4.36
CA HIS A 28 -0.39 -10.07 -4.75
C HIS A 28 -1.55 -10.38 -3.80
N LEU A 29 -2.66 -10.83 -4.36
CA LEU A 29 -3.84 -11.21 -3.61
C LEU A 29 -3.89 -12.73 -3.40
N ASP A 30 -4.66 -13.14 -2.40
CA ASP A 30 -4.86 -14.54 -2.03
C ASP A 30 -5.60 -15.37 -3.11
N ASP A 31 -6.28 -14.71 -4.03
CA ASP A 31 -7.00 -15.33 -5.16
C ASP A 31 -6.18 -15.40 -6.46
N GLY A 32 -4.88 -15.11 -6.39
CA GLY A 32 -3.94 -15.21 -7.51
C GLY A 32 -3.89 -13.98 -8.42
N ARG A 33 -4.74 -12.97 -8.18
CA ARG A 33 -4.62 -11.67 -8.83
C ARG A 33 -3.41 -10.89 -8.28
N CYS A 34 -2.97 -9.92 -9.07
CA CYS A 34 -1.90 -9.01 -8.71
C CYS A 34 -2.29 -7.60 -9.15
N VAL A 35 -1.98 -6.60 -8.31
CA VAL A 35 -2.16 -5.18 -8.61
C VAL A 35 -0.79 -4.56 -8.83
N GLY A 36 -0.61 -3.92 -9.99
CA GLY A 36 0.64 -3.28 -10.38
C GLY A 36 0.49 -1.76 -10.49
N TRP A 37 1.54 -1.03 -10.09
CA TRP A 37 1.67 0.40 -10.32
C TRP A 37 2.50 0.70 -11.59
N TYR A 38 1.93 1.54 -12.46
CA TYR A 38 2.48 1.94 -13.77
C TYR A 38 2.59 3.45 -13.93
N GLY A 39 2.55 4.21 -12.84
CA GLY A 39 2.75 5.66 -12.90
C GLY A 39 4.19 6.01 -13.27
N PRO A 40 4.44 7.23 -13.78
CA PRO A 40 5.79 7.66 -14.10
C PRO A 40 6.71 7.63 -12.88
N PRO A 41 8.02 7.33 -13.06
CA PRO A 41 9.01 7.52 -12.01
C PRO A 41 8.94 8.93 -11.44
N THR A 42 9.03 9.07 -10.12
CA THR A 42 9.02 10.37 -9.46
C THR A 42 10.37 10.60 -8.76
N PRO A 43 11.27 11.43 -9.32
CA PRO A 43 12.61 11.64 -8.77
C PRO A 43 12.59 12.04 -7.29
N GLY A 44 13.45 11.40 -6.48
CA GLY A 44 13.52 11.63 -5.05
C GLY A 44 12.43 10.94 -4.23
N TRP A 45 11.55 10.16 -4.85
CA TRP A 45 10.47 9.43 -4.18
C TRP A 45 10.47 7.95 -4.55
N ARG A 46 10.03 7.13 -3.61
CA ARG A 46 9.69 5.72 -3.81
C ARG A 46 8.18 5.54 -3.66
N VAL A 47 7.66 4.50 -4.30
CA VAL A 47 6.23 4.17 -4.34
C VAL A 47 6.00 2.75 -3.84
N ALA A 48 4.92 2.55 -3.10
CA ALA A 48 4.40 1.24 -2.73
C ALA A 48 2.91 1.15 -3.05
N VAL A 49 2.48 -0.03 -3.49
CA VAL A 49 1.07 -0.39 -3.64
C VAL A 49 0.76 -1.56 -2.73
N ASP A 50 -0.43 -1.54 -2.15
CA ASP A 50 -1.01 -2.71 -1.50
C ASP A 50 -2.50 -2.82 -1.76
N ALA A 51 -3.00 -4.06 -1.88
CA ALA A 51 -4.36 -4.34 -2.26
C ALA A 51 -4.94 -5.53 -1.50
N GLU A 52 -6.19 -5.40 -1.09
CA GLU A 52 -6.94 -6.46 -0.40
C GLU A 52 -8.35 -6.57 -0.96
N ARG A 53 -8.92 -7.77 -0.96
CA ARG A 53 -10.31 -7.97 -1.39
C ARG A 53 -11.26 -7.29 -0.41
N ALA A 54 -12.13 -6.43 -0.94
CA ALA A 54 -13.16 -5.71 -0.19
C ALA A 54 -13.99 -6.58 0.74
N GLY A 55 -14.41 -7.73 0.21
CA GLY A 55 -15.30 -8.67 0.86
C GLY A 55 -14.56 -9.78 1.62
N ALA A 56 -13.23 -9.75 1.69
CA ALA A 56 -12.50 -10.74 2.46
C ALA A 56 -12.90 -10.64 3.95
N PRO A 57 -13.11 -11.78 4.63
CA PRO A 57 -13.41 -11.77 6.05
C PRO A 57 -12.19 -11.28 6.83
N VAL A 58 -12.39 -10.32 7.73
CA VAL A 58 -11.34 -9.88 8.66
C VAL A 58 -11.08 -11.01 9.67
N PRO A 59 -9.84 -11.52 9.79
CA PRO A 59 -9.53 -12.57 10.75
C PRO A 59 -9.91 -12.17 12.18
N ALA A 60 -10.54 -13.07 12.94
CA ALA A 60 -11.12 -12.74 14.26
C ALA A 60 -10.10 -12.14 15.24
N ALA A 61 -8.86 -12.67 15.25
CA ALA A 61 -7.78 -12.16 16.08
C ALA A 61 -7.42 -10.70 15.73
N LEU A 62 -7.40 -10.36 14.44
CA LEU A 62 -7.10 -9.01 13.96
C LEU A 62 -8.27 -8.07 14.17
N ALA A 63 -9.50 -8.55 13.96
CA ALA A 63 -10.73 -7.82 14.25
C ALA A 63 -10.82 -7.43 15.74
N ARG A 64 -10.48 -8.37 16.65
CA ARG A 64 -10.44 -8.09 18.10
C ARG A 64 -9.39 -7.04 18.45
N ARG A 65 -8.24 -7.07 17.77
CA ARG A 65 -7.11 -6.19 18.07
C ARG A 65 -7.26 -4.79 17.48
N PHE A 66 -7.78 -4.68 16.27
CA PHE A 66 -7.77 -3.43 15.49
C PHE A 66 -9.18 -2.90 15.14
N GLY A 67 -10.23 -3.64 15.49
CA GLY A 67 -11.60 -3.34 15.06
C GLY A 67 -11.85 -3.66 13.59
N ARG A 68 -13.12 -3.74 13.20
CA ARG A 68 -13.55 -4.09 11.83
C ARG A 68 -13.77 -2.89 10.91
N ALA A 69 -14.09 -1.72 11.49
CA ALA A 69 -14.36 -0.52 10.72
C ALA A 69 -13.17 -0.17 9.80
N ASP A 70 -13.43 -0.05 8.50
CA ASP A 70 -12.45 0.28 7.47
C ASP A 70 -11.16 -0.55 7.54
N PHE A 71 -11.24 -1.81 8.00
CA PHE A 71 -10.06 -2.63 8.32
C PHE A 71 -9.12 -2.73 7.11
N TRP A 72 -9.63 -3.11 5.94
CA TRP A 72 -8.82 -3.29 4.74
C TRP A 72 -8.19 -1.99 4.23
N ALA A 73 -8.85 -0.84 4.44
CA ALA A 73 -8.27 0.47 4.09
C ALA A 73 -7.10 0.81 5.02
N ARG A 74 -7.24 0.55 6.32
CA ARG A 74 -6.17 0.76 7.30
C ARG A 74 -5.04 -0.25 7.13
N TRP A 75 -5.37 -1.50 6.80
CA TRP A 75 -4.43 -2.60 6.56
C TRP A 75 -3.54 -2.33 5.35
N THR A 76 -4.13 -2.15 4.17
CA THR A 76 -3.37 -1.87 2.93
C THR A 76 -2.50 -0.64 3.06
N ARG A 77 -2.99 0.39 3.77
CA ARG A 77 -2.16 1.55 4.12
C ARG A 77 -0.97 1.13 4.98
N ALA A 78 -1.18 0.46 6.11
CA ALA A 78 -0.09 0.02 6.97
C ALA A 78 0.94 -0.82 6.20
N GLU A 79 0.50 -1.73 5.33
CA GLU A 79 1.37 -2.53 4.47
C GLU A 79 2.20 -1.70 3.50
N CYS A 80 1.61 -0.70 2.83
CA CYS A 80 2.37 0.25 2.01
C CYS A 80 3.49 0.92 2.81
N PHE A 81 3.20 1.35 4.05
CA PHE A 81 4.19 1.97 4.91
C PHE A 81 5.27 0.99 5.40
N CYS A 82 4.92 -0.28 5.63
CA CYS A 82 5.89 -1.35 5.91
C CYS A 82 6.85 -1.54 4.73
N LYS A 83 6.31 -1.64 3.50
CA LYS A 83 7.10 -1.76 2.25
C LYS A 83 8.01 -0.56 2.05
N LEU A 84 7.51 0.65 2.30
CA LEU A 84 8.32 1.86 2.21
C LEU A 84 9.40 1.91 3.29
N ALA A 85 9.09 1.56 4.54
CA ALA A 85 10.07 1.60 5.63
C ALA A 85 11.03 0.40 5.66
N ASP A 86 10.83 -0.60 4.80
CA ASP A 86 11.53 -1.89 4.80
C ASP A 86 11.47 -2.58 6.18
N VAL A 87 10.26 -2.66 6.74
CA VAL A 87 10.01 -3.32 8.03
C VAL A 87 8.91 -4.37 7.91
N PRO A 88 9.03 -5.49 8.64
CA PRO A 88 7.95 -6.49 8.68
C PRO A 88 6.65 -5.90 9.23
N VAL A 89 5.51 -6.28 8.66
CA VAL A 89 4.17 -5.86 9.16
C VAL A 89 3.99 -6.19 10.65
N ALA A 90 4.59 -7.30 11.09
CA ALA A 90 4.56 -7.73 12.47
C ALA A 90 5.34 -6.82 13.43
N ALA A 91 6.36 -6.10 12.94
CA ALA A 91 7.06 -5.09 13.72
C ALA A 91 6.25 -3.77 13.72
N TRP A 92 5.73 -3.36 12.56
CA TRP A 92 4.95 -2.14 12.40
C TRP A 92 3.75 -2.09 13.35
N TRP A 93 2.86 -3.10 13.28
CA TRP A 93 1.62 -3.08 14.04
C TRP A 93 1.78 -3.22 15.57
N ARG A 94 2.95 -3.65 16.05
CA ARG A 94 3.28 -3.70 17.48
C ARG A 94 3.58 -2.30 18.00
N ARG A 95 4.15 -1.45 17.15
CA ARG A 95 4.53 -0.07 17.47
C ARG A 95 3.43 0.93 17.13
N HIS A 96 2.74 0.74 16.01
CA HIS A 96 1.85 1.74 15.40
C HIS A 96 0.40 1.25 15.17
N GLY A 97 0.10 -0.01 15.49
CA GLY A 97 -1.16 -0.63 15.07
C GLY A 97 -1.36 -0.57 13.55
N LEU A 98 -2.57 -0.23 13.10
CA LEU A 98 -2.84 0.08 11.67
C LEU A 98 -2.80 1.59 11.38
N GLY A 99 -2.20 2.36 12.30
CA GLY A 99 -1.99 3.79 12.16
C GLY A 99 -0.76 4.10 11.31
N VAL A 100 -0.72 5.34 10.84
CA VAL A 100 0.47 5.96 10.26
C VAL A 100 0.88 7.08 11.22
N PRO A 101 2.12 7.10 11.73
CA PRO A 101 2.59 8.18 12.58
C PRO A 101 2.47 9.54 11.86
N PRO A 102 1.91 10.59 12.49
CA PRO A 102 1.70 11.90 11.86
C PRO A 102 2.98 12.52 11.27
N GLU A 103 4.13 12.23 11.86
CA GLU A 103 5.45 12.70 11.44
C GLU A 103 6.01 11.95 10.23
N THR A 104 5.34 10.90 9.74
CA THR A 104 5.82 10.12 8.61
C THR A 104 5.79 11.00 7.35
N PRO A 105 6.93 11.29 6.71
CA PRO A 105 6.98 12.17 5.55
C PRO A 105 6.50 11.39 4.32
N ALA A 106 5.21 11.14 4.20
CA ALA A 106 4.62 10.35 3.13
C ALA A 106 3.24 10.87 2.76
N VAL A 107 2.84 10.59 1.54
CA VAL A 107 1.49 10.84 1.05
C VAL A 107 0.90 9.55 0.52
N TRP A 108 -0.37 9.32 0.77
CA TRP A 108 -1.05 8.11 0.32
C TRP A 108 -2.49 8.41 -0.05
N ARG A 109 -3.06 7.50 -0.83
CA ARG A 109 -4.49 7.46 -1.14
C ARG A 109 -4.94 6.03 -1.14
N THR A 110 -6.04 5.80 -0.44
CA THR A 110 -6.78 4.54 -0.49
C THR A 110 -7.99 4.74 -1.38
N LEU A 111 -8.21 3.83 -2.33
CA LEU A 111 -9.32 3.88 -3.27
C LEU A 111 -9.91 2.48 -3.50
N ARG A 112 -11.10 2.45 -4.11
CA ARG A 112 -11.73 1.22 -4.59
C ARG A 112 -11.38 1.00 -6.05
N LEU A 113 -10.93 -0.20 -6.39
CA LEU A 113 -10.72 -0.64 -7.76
C LEU A 113 -11.47 -1.94 -7.95
N ALA A 114 -12.64 -1.88 -8.58
CA ALA A 114 -13.60 -2.99 -8.59
C ALA A 114 -13.89 -3.50 -7.17
N ASP A 115 -13.66 -4.79 -6.90
CA ASP A 115 -13.83 -5.44 -5.61
C ASP A 115 -12.61 -5.32 -4.68
N LEU A 116 -11.61 -4.49 -5.02
CA LEU A 116 -10.40 -4.31 -4.23
C LEU A 116 -10.41 -3.00 -3.44
N VAL A 117 -9.83 -3.03 -2.24
CA VAL A 117 -9.31 -1.85 -1.56
C VAL A 117 -7.85 -1.74 -1.90
N VAL A 118 -7.42 -0.63 -2.50
CA VAL A 118 -6.03 -0.42 -2.90
C VAL A 118 -5.51 0.84 -2.25
N THR A 119 -4.34 0.76 -1.62
CA THR A 119 -3.58 1.93 -1.19
C THR A 119 -2.36 2.11 -2.10
N VAL A 120 -2.14 3.35 -2.55
CA VAL A 120 -0.89 3.79 -3.17
C VAL A 120 -0.26 4.80 -2.24
N ALA A 121 1.01 4.60 -1.89
CA ALA A 121 1.76 5.49 -1.02
C ALA A 121 3.10 5.88 -1.63
N PHE A 122 3.52 7.10 -1.36
CA PHE A 122 4.81 7.64 -1.73
C PHE A 122 5.54 8.18 -0.50
N ALA A 123 6.83 7.90 -0.41
CA ALA A 123 7.72 8.50 0.58
C ALA A 123 9.01 8.99 -0.12
N PRO A 124 9.69 10.02 0.40
CA PRO A 124 11.01 10.41 -0.05
C PRO A 124 11.95 9.21 -0.03
N LEU A 125 12.89 9.19 -0.97
CA LEU A 125 14.04 8.31 -0.84
C LEU A 125 14.81 8.69 0.43
N PRO A 126 15.40 7.71 1.14
CA PRO A 126 16.35 8.01 2.19
C PRO A 126 17.42 8.94 1.62
N HIS A 127 17.74 10.02 2.34
CA HIS A 127 18.93 10.78 1.96
C HIS A 127 20.13 9.85 2.02
N PRO A 128 21.04 9.88 1.02
CA PRO A 128 22.31 9.20 1.20
C PRO A 128 22.97 9.73 2.48
N PRO A 129 23.65 8.88 3.26
CA PRO A 129 24.40 9.37 4.41
C PRO A 129 25.31 10.50 3.92
N ARG A 130 25.23 11.66 4.57
CA ARG A 130 26.27 12.69 4.40
C ARG A 130 27.54 12.05 4.95
N GLY A 131 28.55 11.90 4.10
CA GLY A 131 29.81 11.21 4.40
C GLY A 131 30.55 11.77 5.60
#